data_AF-A0A8J6PQX1-F1
#
_entry.id   AF-A0A8J6PQX1-F1
#
_cell.length_a   1.000
_cell.length_b   1.000
_cell.length_c   1.000
_cell.angle_alpha   90.00
_cell.angle_beta   90.00
_cell.angle_gamma   90.00
#
_symmetry.space_group_name_H-M   'P 1'
#
loop_
_entity.id
_entity.type
_entity.pdbx_description
1 polymer ?
#
loop_
_entity_poly.entity_id
_entity_poly.type
_entity_poly.pdbx_seq_one_letter_code
_entity_poly.pdbx_strand_id
1 'polypeptide(L)'
;MKLYDWNHYDTWNELFDALCHDRGYVDNADLASEFCRRSGRGLERDYGAAEKKLRNWRRGKRVPLPRNFVILSHILDVEADPALTTRWYSLYRIARDRDLPSHHMDNSAFALIGAKARRGKRIIVIAGLVAAVTLAILAAHSSIATDEDMQAGLPTVAYNARAFLTIGAEKLLHGAVEDCEGEPAAWEDMLPLIPSSAVGTFSDGGLATKMMNDCGKEMRVRAIKFTATASGVEEVRVLGDYFKIEVVPASKAAR
;
A
#
# COMPACT_ATOMS: atom_id res chain seq x y z
N MET A 1 11.43 -12.68 -38.35
CA MET A 1 11.03 -12.74 -36.93
C MET A 1 12.31 -12.84 -36.12
N LYS A 2 12.73 -11.77 -35.42
CA LYS A 2 13.93 -11.85 -34.58
C LYS A 2 13.57 -12.73 -33.38
N LEU A 3 14.26 -13.84 -33.21
CA LEU A 3 14.17 -14.64 -31.99
C LEU A 3 14.96 -13.86 -30.92
N TYR A 4 14.25 -13.06 -30.13
CA TYR A 4 14.84 -12.40 -28.98
C TYR A 4 14.96 -13.44 -27.86
N ASP A 5 16.18 -13.63 -27.34
CA ASP A 5 16.38 -14.43 -26.15
C ASP A 5 16.11 -13.56 -24.91
N TRP A 6 14.93 -13.66 -24.33
CA TRP A 6 14.56 -12.86 -23.15
C TRP A 6 15.22 -13.33 -21.85
N ASN A 7 15.97 -14.44 -21.87
CA ASN A 7 16.53 -15.04 -20.66
C ASN A 7 17.72 -14.28 -20.07
N HIS A 8 18.37 -13.39 -20.84
CA HIS A 8 19.50 -12.60 -20.35
C HIS A 8 19.12 -11.48 -19.37
N TYR A 9 17.83 -11.18 -19.20
CA TYR A 9 17.36 -10.22 -18.21
C TYR A 9 17.12 -10.91 -16.87
N ASP A 10 17.87 -10.57 -15.83
CA ASP A 10 17.78 -11.23 -14.53
C ASP A 10 16.72 -10.62 -13.60
N THR A 11 16.32 -9.37 -13.86
CA THR A 11 15.31 -8.66 -13.07
C THR A 11 14.15 -8.14 -13.92
N TRP A 12 12.98 -8.00 -13.30
CA TRP A 12 11.80 -7.49 -13.99
C TRP A 12 11.98 -6.06 -14.49
N ASN A 13 12.64 -5.19 -13.72
CA ASN A 13 12.83 -3.79 -14.10
C ASN A 13 13.80 -3.62 -15.28
N GLU A 14 14.82 -4.47 -15.42
CA GLU A 14 15.71 -4.46 -16.59
C GLU A 14 14.96 -4.85 -17.86
N LEU A 15 14.16 -5.94 -17.79
CA LEU A 15 13.31 -6.35 -18.91
C LEU A 15 12.28 -5.26 -19.25
N PHE A 16 11.68 -4.64 -18.23
CA PHE A 16 10.73 -3.55 -18.42
C PHE A 16 11.37 -2.34 -19.10
N ASP A 17 12.54 -1.90 -18.65
CA ASP A 17 13.27 -0.79 -19.24
C ASP A 17 13.66 -1.06 -20.70
N ALA A 18 14.13 -2.27 -20.99
CA ALA A 18 14.48 -2.68 -22.34
C ALA A 18 13.28 -2.73 -23.28
N LEU A 19 12.13 -3.27 -22.83
CA LEU A 19 10.89 -3.24 -23.61
C LEU A 19 10.39 -1.81 -23.85
N CYS A 20 10.52 -0.92 -22.87
CA CYS A 20 10.20 0.49 -23.05
C CYS A 20 11.05 1.08 -24.18
N HIS A 21 12.36 0.84 -24.17
CA HIS A 21 13.27 1.32 -25.21
C HIS A 21 12.93 0.75 -26.59
N ASP A 22 12.71 -0.57 -26.70
CA ASP A 22 12.39 -1.25 -27.96
C ASP A 22 11.07 -0.74 -28.58
N ARG A 23 10.12 -0.29 -27.75
CA ARG A 23 8.84 0.26 -28.19
C ARG A 23 8.81 1.79 -28.31
N GLY A 24 9.96 2.44 -28.20
CA GLY A 24 10.10 3.88 -28.40
C GLY A 24 9.79 4.74 -27.18
N TYR A 25 9.52 4.14 -26.02
CA TYR A 25 9.33 4.84 -24.74
C TYR A 25 10.68 5.14 -24.07
N VAL A 26 11.49 5.97 -24.73
CA VAL A 26 12.84 6.33 -24.26
C VAL A 26 12.76 7.09 -22.93
N ASP A 27 11.85 8.07 -22.84
CA ASP A 27 11.50 8.74 -21.60
C ASP A 27 10.21 8.19 -20.98
N ASN A 28 9.85 8.70 -19.80
CA ASN A 28 8.61 8.30 -19.13
C ASN A 28 7.42 9.15 -19.52
N ALA A 29 7.61 10.22 -20.29
CA ALA A 29 6.58 11.19 -20.61
C ALA A 29 5.53 10.56 -21.53
N ASP A 30 5.97 9.91 -22.61
CA ASP A 30 5.08 9.25 -23.57
C ASP A 30 4.39 8.04 -22.95
N LEU A 31 5.14 7.23 -22.17
CA LEU A 31 4.60 6.07 -21.48
C LEU A 31 3.59 6.48 -20.38
N ALA A 32 3.83 7.58 -19.67
CA ALA A 32 2.90 8.10 -18.67
C ALA A 32 1.58 8.54 -19.30
N SER A 33 1.63 9.19 -20.47
CA SER A 33 0.45 9.60 -21.21
C SER A 33 -0.43 8.39 -21.57
N GLU A 34 0.20 7.37 -22.18
CA GLU A 34 -0.50 6.14 -22.58
C GLU A 34 -1.01 5.34 -21.38
N PHE A 35 -0.22 5.27 -20.31
CA PHE A 35 -0.59 4.61 -19.06
C PHE A 35 -1.78 5.29 -18.38
N CYS A 36 -1.81 6.62 -18.33
CA CYS A 36 -2.93 7.40 -17.80
C CYS A 36 -4.19 7.18 -18.63
N ARG A 37 -4.07 7.27 -19.96
CA ARG A 37 -5.17 7.03 -20.91
C ARG A 37 -5.84 5.68 -20.69
N ARG A 38 -5.05 4.60 -20.57
CA ARG A 38 -5.58 3.24 -20.30
C ARG A 38 -6.04 3.02 -18.87
N SER A 39 -5.50 3.77 -17.92
CA SER A 39 -5.91 3.70 -16.52
C SER A 39 -7.24 4.39 -16.23
N GLY A 40 -7.80 5.14 -17.18
CA GLY A 40 -9.00 5.97 -17.01
C GLY A 40 -8.74 7.25 -16.22
N ARG A 41 -7.51 7.75 -16.21
CA ARG A 41 -7.09 8.96 -15.48
C ARG A 41 -6.57 9.99 -16.48
N GLY A 42 -7.07 11.22 -16.44
CA GLY A 42 -6.79 12.23 -17.48
C GLY A 42 -6.43 13.62 -16.97
N LEU A 43 -6.28 13.81 -15.66
CA LEU A 43 -5.88 15.11 -15.10
C LEU A 43 -4.36 15.25 -15.13
N GLU A 44 -3.86 16.48 -15.30
CA GLU A 44 -2.41 16.79 -15.33
C GLU A 44 -1.67 16.33 -14.06
N ARG A 45 -2.33 16.37 -12.90
CA ARG A 45 -1.80 15.83 -11.65
C ARG A 45 -1.60 14.30 -11.69
N ASP A 46 -2.45 13.58 -12.41
CA ASP A 46 -2.34 12.12 -12.55
C ASP A 46 -1.12 11.75 -13.42
N TYR A 47 -0.79 12.60 -14.39
CA TYR A 47 0.36 12.43 -15.28
C TYR A 47 1.68 12.50 -14.52
N GLY A 48 1.93 13.55 -13.74
CA GLY A 48 3.16 13.68 -12.95
C GLY A 48 3.33 12.55 -11.92
N ALA A 49 2.23 12.05 -11.35
CA ALA A 49 2.25 10.89 -10.47
C ALA A 49 2.57 9.59 -11.24
N ALA A 50 2.04 9.42 -12.45
CA ALA A 50 2.35 8.28 -13.31
C ALA A 50 3.82 8.26 -13.74
N GLU A 51 4.38 9.40 -14.16
CA GLU A 51 5.81 9.51 -14.48
C GLU A 51 6.70 9.11 -13.31
N LYS A 52 6.38 9.57 -12.09
CA LYS A 52 7.13 9.20 -10.88
C LYS A 52 7.06 7.70 -10.62
N LYS A 53 5.89 7.08 -10.79
CA LYS A 53 5.70 5.62 -10.66
C LYS A 53 6.53 4.85 -11.68
N LEU A 54 6.42 5.21 -12.96
CA LEU A 54 7.17 4.58 -14.06
C LEU A 54 8.67 4.69 -13.82
N ARG A 55 9.16 5.85 -13.38
CA ARG A 55 10.58 6.06 -13.03
C ARG A 55 11.04 5.14 -11.91
N ASN A 56 10.22 4.94 -10.88
CA ASN A 56 10.55 4.03 -9.79
C ASN A 56 10.54 2.57 -10.23
N TRP A 57 9.57 2.18 -11.06
CA TRP A 57 9.47 0.82 -11.60
C TRP A 57 10.62 0.47 -12.55
N ARG A 58 10.99 1.36 -13.48
CA ARG A 58 12.15 1.16 -14.39
C ARG A 58 13.48 1.07 -13.64
N ARG A 59 13.61 1.77 -12.50
CA ARG A 59 14.79 1.71 -11.64
C ARG A 59 14.79 0.55 -10.64
N GLY A 60 13.77 -0.32 -10.67
CA GLY A 60 13.64 -1.42 -9.72
C GLY A 60 13.44 -0.98 -8.26
N LYS A 61 13.06 0.28 -8.01
CA LYS A 61 12.86 0.82 -6.65
C LYS A 61 11.54 0.37 -6.02
N ARG A 62 10.57 -0.01 -6.85
CA ARG A 62 9.25 -0.54 -6.47
C ARG A 62 8.79 -1.48 -7.58
N VAL A 63 7.90 -2.39 -7.25
CA VAL A 63 7.19 -3.22 -8.23
C VAL A 63 5.78 -2.66 -8.47
N PRO A 64 5.24 -2.67 -9.71
CA PRO A 64 3.86 -2.24 -9.94
C PRO A 64 2.85 -3.17 -9.26
N LEU A 65 1.72 -2.62 -8.82
CA LEU A 65 0.58 -3.41 -8.38
C LEU A 65 -0.01 -4.24 -9.54
N PRO A 66 -0.72 -5.35 -9.27
CA PRO A 66 -1.26 -6.24 -10.31
C PRO A 66 -2.07 -5.54 -11.39
N ARG A 67 -2.93 -4.58 -11.00
CA ARG A 67 -3.72 -3.80 -11.96
C ARG A 67 -2.82 -3.00 -12.92
N ASN A 68 -1.77 -2.37 -12.40
CA ASN A 68 -0.87 -1.55 -13.21
C ASN A 68 0.04 -2.43 -14.08
N PHE A 69 0.48 -3.57 -13.56
CA PHE A 69 1.24 -4.57 -14.30
C PHE A 69 0.47 -5.03 -15.55
N VAL A 70 -0.82 -5.37 -15.42
CA VAL A 70 -1.66 -5.75 -16.57
C VAL A 70 -1.75 -4.64 -17.62
N ILE A 71 -1.93 -3.39 -17.19
CA ILE A 71 -1.96 -2.24 -18.11
C ILE A 71 -0.62 -2.12 -18.87
N LEU A 72 0.51 -2.25 -18.17
CA LEU A 72 1.84 -2.20 -18.80
C LEU A 72 2.04 -3.35 -19.79
N SER A 73 1.61 -4.58 -19.45
CA SER A 73 1.67 -5.72 -20.36
C SER A 73 0.95 -5.44 -21.68
N HIS A 74 -0.21 -4.78 -21.63
CA HIS A 74 -0.96 -4.41 -22.84
C HIS A 74 -0.38 -3.21 -23.59
N ILE A 75 0.27 -2.26 -22.92
CA ILE A 75 0.93 -1.13 -23.57
C ILE A 75 2.19 -1.59 -24.31
N LEU A 76 2.94 -2.50 -23.68
CA LEU A 76 4.18 -3.06 -24.22
C LEU A 76 3.94 -4.29 -25.11
N ASP A 77 2.68 -4.65 -25.36
CA ASP A 77 2.28 -5.76 -26.22
C ASP A 77 3.11 -7.04 -25.94
N VAL A 78 3.15 -7.40 -24.66
CA VAL A 78 3.91 -8.57 -24.16
C VAL A 78 3.33 -9.88 -24.72
N GLU A 79 2.02 -9.91 -24.95
CA GLU A 79 1.26 -11.08 -25.38
C GLU A 79 1.58 -11.51 -26.83
N ALA A 80 2.19 -10.62 -27.63
CA ALA A 80 2.60 -10.94 -29.00
C ALA A 80 3.72 -12.00 -29.08
N ASP A 81 4.47 -12.23 -28.01
CA ASP A 81 5.53 -13.24 -27.93
C ASP A 81 5.32 -14.15 -26.70
N PRO A 82 5.04 -15.47 -26.88
CA PRO A 82 4.86 -16.41 -25.79
C PRO A 82 6.10 -16.58 -24.89
N ALA A 83 7.31 -16.47 -25.44
CA ALA A 83 8.54 -16.57 -24.67
C ALA A 83 8.72 -15.32 -23.80
N LEU A 84 8.44 -14.14 -24.37
CA LEU A 84 8.44 -12.88 -23.63
C LEU A 84 7.41 -12.91 -22.51
N THR A 85 6.18 -13.31 -22.80
CA THR A 85 5.09 -13.43 -21.82
C THR A 85 5.52 -14.30 -20.65
N THR A 86 6.05 -15.48 -20.93
CA THR A 86 6.53 -16.41 -19.89
C THR A 86 7.58 -15.76 -19.01
N ARG A 87 8.60 -15.11 -19.60
CA ARG A 87 9.67 -14.45 -18.86
C ARG A 87 9.16 -13.26 -18.05
N TRP A 88 8.33 -12.41 -18.66
CA TRP A 88 7.73 -11.21 -18.07
C TRP A 88 6.97 -11.53 -16.78
N TYR A 89 6.07 -12.50 -16.82
CA TYR A 89 5.28 -12.91 -15.65
C TYR A 89 6.13 -13.61 -14.59
N SER A 90 7.12 -14.43 -15.00
CA SER A 90 8.03 -15.09 -14.05
C SER A 90 8.87 -14.08 -13.26
N LEU A 91 9.50 -13.13 -13.95
CA LEU A 91 10.32 -12.10 -13.30
C LEU A 91 9.48 -11.17 -12.43
N TYR A 92 8.27 -10.81 -12.87
CA TYR A 92 7.36 -10.00 -12.07
C TYR A 92 6.97 -10.70 -10.77
N ARG A 93 6.66 -12.00 -10.81
CA ARG A 93 6.36 -12.79 -9.60
C ARG A 93 7.56 -12.78 -8.65
N ILE A 94 8.76 -13.08 -9.15
CA ILE A 94 9.99 -13.06 -8.34
C ILE A 94 10.22 -11.68 -7.71
N ALA A 95 10.07 -10.61 -8.49
CA ALA A 95 10.27 -9.24 -8.00
C ALA A 95 9.23 -8.88 -6.93
N ARG A 96 7.96 -9.23 -7.14
CA ARG A 96 6.88 -8.95 -6.19
C ARG A 96 7.04 -9.73 -4.89
N ASP A 97 7.46 -10.99 -4.96
CA ASP A 97 7.70 -11.83 -3.79
C ASP A 97 8.90 -11.34 -2.97
N ARG A 98 9.84 -10.59 -3.59
CA ARG A 98 10.94 -9.90 -2.89
C ARG A 98 10.53 -8.56 -2.28
N ASP A 99 9.61 -7.85 -2.91
CA ASP A 99 9.09 -6.54 -2.45
C ASP A 99 8.06 -6.71 -1.31
N LEU A 100 7.55 -7.94 -1.10
CA LEU A 100 6.70 -8.32 0.03
C LEU A 100 7.56 -8.94 1.15
N PRO A 101 7.51 -8.43 2.40
CA PRO A 101 8.14 -9.07 3.53
C PRO A 101 7.53 -10.46 3.73
N SER A 102 8.38 -11.47 3.87
CA SER A 102 7.98 -12.87 4.04
C SER A 102 7.29 -13.09 5.39
N HIS A 103 5.99 -12.78 5.48
CA HIS A 103 5.14 -13.49 6.42
C HIS A 103 5.01 -14.92 5.91
N HIS A 104 5.56 -15.86 6.67
CA HIS A 104 5.35 -17.30 6.52
C HIS A 104 3.85 -17.57 6.28
N MET A 105 3.46 -17.79 5.03
CA MET A 105 2.20 -18.46 4.73
C MET A 105 2.51 -19.94 4.69
N ASP A 106 2.01 -20.64 5.71
CA ASP A 106 1.85 -22.08 5.71
C ASP A 106 1.21 -22.53 4.40
N ASN A 107 1.83 -23.55 3.80
CA ASN A 107 1.31 -24.27 2.66
C ASN A 107 -0.07 -24.84 2.97
N SER A 108 -1.13 -24.16 2.51
CA SER A 108 -2.47 -24.76 2.41
C SER A 108 -3.34 -24.01 1.41
N ALA A 109 -3.00 -24.10 0.13
CA ALA A 109 -3.98 -24.04 -0.97
C ALA A 109 -3.29 -24.28 -2.31
N PHE A 110 -2.87 -25.52 -2.60
CA PHE A 110 -2.84 -26.12 -3.96
C PHE A 110 -2.33 -27.56 -3.84
N ALA A 111 -3.14 -28.43 -3.23
CA ALA A 111 -2.97 -29.88 -3.28
C ALA A 111 -4.35 -30.54 -3.46
N LEU A 112 -4.98 -30.27 -4.60
CA LEU A 112 -6.17 -30.98 -5.05
C LEU A 112 -6.02 -31.47 -6.48
N ILE A 113 -4.92 -32.18 -6.78
CA ILE A 113 -4.88 -33.14 -7.88
C ILE A 113 -4.04 -34.36 -7.46
N GLY A 114 -4.75 -35.45 -7.14
CA GLY A 114 -4.30 -36.83 -7.39
C GLY A 114 -3.30 -37.48 -6.43
N ALA A 115 -3.80 -38.33 -5.52
CA ALA A 115 -3.42 -39.75 -5.45
C ALA A 115 -4.22 -40.49 -4.36
N LYS A 116 -4.98 -41.50 -4.79
CA LYS A 116 -5.55 -42.54 -3.92
C LYS A 116 -4.41 -43.35 -3.27
N ALA A 117 -4.50 -43.69 -1.97
CA ALA A 117 -4.32 -45.07 -1.48
C ALA A 117 -4.37 -45.23 0.06
N ARG A 118 -5.29 -46.10 0.50
CA ARG A 118 -5.15 -47.16 1.54
C ARG A 118 -5.00 -46.78 3.03
N ARG A 119 -6.17 -46.76 3.69
CA ARG A 119 -6.62 -47.68 4.76
C ARG A 119 -5.54 -48.48 5.51
N GLY A 120 -5.42 -48.25 6.83
CA GLY A 120 -4.73 -49.15 7.76
C GLY A 120 -4.90 -48.75 9.23
N LYS A 121 -5.85 -49.38 9.92
CA LYS A 121 -5.96 -49.37 11.40
C LYS A 121 -4.74 -50.06 12.01
N ARG A 122 -4.09 -49.47 13.02
CA ARG A 122 -3.50 -50.20 14.14
C ARG A 122 -3.62 -49.39 15.44
N ILE A 123 -4.32 -50.00 16.39
CA ILE A 123 -4.34 -49.69 17.82
C ILE A 123 -3.08 -50.31 18.43
N ILE A 124 -2.34 -49.58 19.27
CA ILE A 124 -1.56 -50.15 20.37
C ILE A 124 -1.73 -49.22 21.58
N VAL A 125 -2.15 -49.82 22.70
CA VAL A 125 -2.32 -49.26 24.05
C VAL A 125 -1.06 -49.59 24.87
N ILE A 126 -0.92 -48.90 26.02
CA ILE A 126 -0.08 -49.18 27.23
C ILE A 126 0.99 -48.09 27.39
N ALA A 127 0.79 -47.04 28.20
CA ALA A 127 0.71 -46.97 29.68
C ALA A 127 2.07 -47.12 30.40
N GLY A 128 2.43 -46.12 31.21
CA GLY A 128 3.34 -46.28 32.34
C GLY A 128 4.46 -45.25 32.49
N LEU A 129 4.18 -44.19 33.25
CA LEU A 129 5.00 -43.56 34.30
C LEU A 129 6.49 -43.24 34.05
N VAL A 130 6.90 -42.00 34.31
CA VAL A 130 7.57 -41.60 35.56
C VAL A 130 7.74 -40.07 35.58
N ALA A 131 7.39 -39.49 36.73
CA ALA A 131 7.47 -38.08 37.07
C ALA A 131 8.92 -37.56 37.09
N ALA A 132 9.15 -36.41 36.46
CA ALA A 132 10.13 -35.41 36.89
C ALA A 132 9.88 -34.09 36.16
N VAL A 133 10.01 -32.98 36.89
CA VAL A 133 9.93 -31.58 36.42
C VAL A 133 8.52 -30.98 36.36
N THR A 134 7.79 -31.08 37.48
CA THR A 134 7.02 -29.95 37.98
C THR A 134 7.97 -28.94 38.65
N LEU A 135 8.55 -28.01 37.90
CA LEU A 135 8.99 -26.68 38.37
C LEU A 135 9.51 -25.81 37.20
N ALA A 136 8.62 -25.27 36.37
CA ALA A 136 8.89 -24.08 35.53
C ALA A 136 7.63 -23.47 34.88
N ILE A 137 6.43 -23.70 35.42
CA ILE A 137 5.21 -23.03 34.95
C ILE A 137 4.87 -21.91 35.92
N LEU A 138 5.74 -20.90 35.98
CA LEU A 138 5.51 -19.62 36.68
C LEU A 138 6.54 -18.61 36.17
N ALA A 139 6.50 -18.27 34.88
CA ALA A 139 7.06 -17.03 34.36
C ALA A 139 6.53 -16.77 32.94
N ALA A 140 6.00 -15.57 32.74
CA ALA A 140 5.65 -14.96 31.47
C ALA A 140 4.43 -15.54 30.72
N HIS A 141 3.24 -15.23 31.22
CA HIS A 141 2.19 -14.76 30.31
C HIS A 141 2.61 -13.37 29.82
N SER A 142 3.60 -13.29 28.94
CA SER A 142 3.75 -12.11 28.10
C SER A 142 2.61 -12.18 27.10
N SER A 143 1.55 -11.43 27.36
CA SER A 143 0.59 -11.06 26.32
C SER A 143 1.39 -10.40 25.21
N ILE A 144 1.73 -11.16 24.18
CA ILE A 144 2.14 -10.60 22.90
C ILE A 144 0.85 -9.97 22.39
N ALA A 145 0.69 -8.67 22.62
CA ALA A 145 -0.36 -7.90 22.00
C ALA A 145 -0.18 -8.10 20.49
N THR A 146 -1.16 -8.70 19.84
CA THR A 146 -1.16 -8.80 18.39
C THR A 146 -1.34 -7.39 17.82
N ASP A 147 -0.93 -7.16 16.58
CA ASP A 147 -1.16 -5.87 15.90
C ASP A 147 -2.66 -5.49 15.87
N GLU A 148 -3.56 -6.47 15.97
CA GLU A 148 -5.00 -6.25 16.13
C GLU A 148 -5.35 -5.65 17.51
N ASP A 149 -4.73 -6.14 18.60
CA ASP A 149 -4.95 -5.62 19.95
C ASP A 149 -4.43 -4.17 20.11
N MET A 150 -3.37 -3.80 19.37
CA MET A 150 -2.81 -2.45 19.38
C MET A 150 -3.60 -1.42 18.54
N GLN A 151 -4.48 -1.88 17.65
CA GLN A 151 -5.34 -1.02 16.81
C GLN A 151 -6.76 -0.89 17.36
N ALA A 152 -7.17 -1.79 18.25
CA ALA A 152 -8.49 -1.80 18.86
C ALA A 152 -8.82 -0.46 19.54
N GLY A 153 -9.88 0.21 19.06
CA GLY A 153 -10.40 1.45 19.64
C GLY A 153 -9.79 2.75 19.10
N LEU A 154 -8.85 2.69 18.15
CA LEU A 154 -8.36 3.89 17.47
C LEU A 154 -9.38 4.41 16.44
N PRO A 155 -9.54 5.74 16.30
CA PRO A 155 -10.41 6.31 15.28
C PRO A 155 -9.84 6.04 13.87
N THR A 156 -10.71 5.78 12.90
CA THR A 156 -10.28 5.60 11.50
C THR A 156 -10.28 6.93 10.74
N VAL A 157 -9.20 7.20 10.02
CA VAL A 157 -9.07 8.36 9.12
C VAL A 157 -9.17 7.90 7.67
N ALA A 158 -10.29 8.20 7.04
CA ALA A 158 -10.47 7.99 5.60
C ALA A 158 -10.01 9.22 4.80
N TYR A 159 -9.27 8.98 3.71
CA TYR A 159 -8.94 10.05 2.76
C TYR A 159 -10.22 10.57 2.10
N ASN A 160 -10.54 11.83 2.36
CA ASN A 160 -11.63 12.55 1.73
C ASN A 160 -11.07 13.85 1.16
N ALA A 161 -10.95 13.92 -0.17
CA ALA A 161 -10.43 15.10 -0.87
C ALA A 161 -11.26 16.38 -0.63
N ARG A 162 -12.48 16.25 -0.09
CA ARG A 162 -13.33 17.37 0.31
C ARG A 162 -13.68 17.26 1.79
N ALA A 163 -13.47 18.35 2.52
CA ALA A 163 -13.84 18.46 3.92
C ALA A 163 -14.79 19.64 4.10
N PHE A 164 -15.98 19.36 4.62
CA PHE A 164 -16.98 20.38 4.92
C PHE A 164 -17.09 20.49 6.45
N LEU A 165 -16.91 21.68 7.00
CA LEU A 165 -16.95 21.94 8.45
C LEU A 165 -17.71 23.22 8.75
N THR A 166 -18.28 23.31 9.95
CA THR A 166 -18.69 24.59 10.55
C THR A 166 -17.52 25.18 11.34
N ILE A 167 -17.47 26.51 11.50
CA ILE A 167 -16.50 27.15 12.42
C ILE A 167 -16.59 26.49 13.82
N GLY A 168 -15.44 26.13 14.38
CA GLY A 168 -15.29 25.44 15.66
C GLY A 168 -15.32 23.90 15.57
N ALA A 169 -15.74 23.33 14.43
CA ALA A 169 -15.69 21.89 14.23
C ALA A 169 -14.26 21.41 13.98
N GLU A 170 -13.99 20.17 14.40
CA GLU A 170 -12.72 19.49 14.20
C GLU A 170 -12.91 18.25 13.32
N LYS A 171 -11.90 17.90 12.52
CA LYS A 171 -11.90 16.69 11.70
C LYS A 171 -10.49 16.15 11.51
N LEU A 172 -10.33 14.84 11.61
CA LEU A 172 -9.11 14.16 11.15
C LEU A 172 -9.12 14.13 9.61
N LEU A 173 -8.17 14.82 8.99
CA LEU A 173 -8.11 14.93 7.52
C LEU A 173 -7.18 13.90 6.89
N HIS A 174 -6.10 13.55 7.59
CA HIS A 174 -5.08 12.69 7.05
C HIS A 174 -4.34 11.93 8.15
N GLY A 175 -3.52 10.97 7.77
CA GLY A 175 -2.65 10.24 8.68
C GLY A 175 -1.35 9.86 8.02
N ALA A 176 -0.26 9.94 8.78
CA ALA A 176 1.12 9.71 8.34
C ALA A 176 1.76 8.49 9.03
N VAL A 177 2.61 7.81 8.28
CA VAL A 177 3.54 6.77 8.73
C VAL A 177 4.88 7.05 8.07
N GLU A 178 5.97 6.62 8.70
CA GLU A 178 7.31 6.74 8.11
C GLU A 178 7.46 5.79 6.92
N ASP A 179 7.03 4.55 7.09
CA ASP A 179 6.96 3.53 6.04
C ASP A 179 5.87 2.47 6.34
N CYS A 180 5.84 1.38 5.56
CA CYS A 180 4.81 0.34 5.66
C CYS A 180 5.07 -0.73 6.75
N GLU A 181 6.24 -0.69 7.38
CA GLU A 181 6.64 -1.53 8.51
C GLU A 181 6.88 -0.71 9.80
N GLY A 182 6.89 0.61 9.66
CA GLY A 182 7.33 1.55 10.67
C GLY A 182 6.22 2.06 11.57
N GLU A 183 6.68 2.82 12.57
CA GLU A 183 5.82 3.47 13.54
C GLU A 183 5.06 4.66 12.91
N PRO A 184 3.95 5.09 13.54
CA PRO A 184 3.34 6.38 13.25
C PRO A 184 4.40 7.49 13.29
N ALA A 185 4.42 8.35 12.27
CA ALA A 185 5.38 9.44 12.20
C ALA A 185 5.31 10.33 13.47
N ALA A 186 6.46 10.83 13.90
CA ALA A 186 6.51 11.85 14.96
C ALA A 186 5.86 13.14 14.46
N TRP A 187 5.14 13.83 15.35
CA TRP A 187 4.42 15.06 14.99
C TRP A 187 5.39 16.17 14.57
N GLU A 188 6.51 16.28 15.27
CA GLU A 188 7.55 17.28 15.05
C GLU A 188 8.15 17.18 13.64
N ASP A 189 8.33 15.96 13.13
CA ASP A 189 8.88 15.70 11.80
C ASP A 189 7.88 16.03 10.68
N MET A 190 6.60 16.09 11.00
CA MET A 190 5.54 16.43 10.05
C MET A 190 5.35 17.95 9.89
N LEU A 191 5.72 18.75 10.90
CA LEU A 191 5.50 20.21 10.91
C LEU A 191 5.97 20.93 9.62
N PRO A 192 7.15 20.63 9.04
CA PRO A 192 7.59 21.30 7.80
C PRO A 192 6.72 20.99 6.57
N LEU A 193 5.93 19.93 6.62
CA LEU A 193 5.07 19.44 5.52
C LEU A 193 3.60 19.81 5.70
N ILE A 194 3.26 20.46 6.82
CA ILE A 194 1.90 20.91 7.14
C ILE A 194 1.76 22.36 6.68
N PRO A 195 0.79 22.67 5.80
CA PRO A 195 0.60 24.03 5.32
C PRO A 195 -0.03 24.91 6.40
N SER A 196 0.20 26.22 6.32
CA SER A 196 -0.69 27.19 6.96
C SER A 196 -2.05 27.20 6.26
N SER A 197 -3.12 27.53 6.98
CA SER A 197 -4.46 27.68 6.42
C SER A 197 -5.09 29.00 6.83
N ALA A 198 -5.86 29.60 5.92
CA ALA A 198 -6.64 30.81 6.19
C ALA A 198 -7.99 30.50 6.85
N VAL A 199 -8.50 29.27 6.69
CA VAL A 199 -9.83 28.85 7.20
C VAL A 199 -9.77 27.95 8.44
N GLY A 200 -8.58 27.59 8.90
CA GLY A 200 -8.39 26.77 10.11
C GLY A 200 -6.95 26.54 10.52
N THR A 201 -6.76 25.62 11.47
CA THR A 201 -5.45 25.25 12.01
C THR A 201 -5.25 23.74 12.00
N PHE A 202 -4.03 23.31 11.70
CA PHE A 202 -3.63 21.90 11.79
C PHE A 202 -2.96 21.61 13.14
N SER A 203 -3.24 20.45 13.71
CA SER A 203 -2.70 19.99 14.99
C SER A 203 -2.55 18.46 15.01
N ASP A 204 -1.82 17.95 16.01
CA ASP A 204 -1.73 16.50 16.24
C ASP A 204 -3.12 15.95 16.60
N GLY A 205 -3.60 15.01 15.80
CA GLY A 205 -4.86 14.28 16.01
C GLY A 205 -4.72 13.02 16.86
N GLY A 206 -3.50 12.71 17.33
CA GLY A 206 -3.17 11.48 18.03
C GLY A 206 -2.97 10.30 17.09
N LEU A 207 -3.06 9.10 17.64
CA LEU A 207 -3.02 7.86 16.88
C LEU A 207 -4.38 7.56 16.27
N ALA A 208 -4.36 7.06 15.04
CA ALA A 208 -5.53 6.63 14.30
C ALA A 208 -5.21 5.40 13.47
N THR A 209 -6.23 4.79 12.86
CA THR A 209 -6.03 3.81 11.79
C THR A 209 -6.32 4.43 10.43
N LYS A 210 -5.62 3.99 9.40
CA LYS A 210 -5.87 4.40 8.01
C LYS A 210 -5.49 3.30 7.06
N MET A 211 -6.35 3.02 6.09
CA MET A 211 -6.01 2.16 4.96
C MET A 211 -4.94 2.84 4.11
N MET A 212 -3.73 2.32 4.12
CA MET A 212 -2.61 2.82 3.32
C MET A 212 -2.54 2.00 2.05
N ASN A 213 -3.12 2.52 0.96
CA ASN A 213 -3.17 1.83 -0.33
C ASN A 213 -1.77 1.42 -0.84
N ASP A 214 -0.74 2.22 -0.56
CA ASP A 214 0.65 1.92 -0.92
C ASP A 214 1.21 0.73 -0.12
N CYS A 215 0.75 0.52 1.11
CA CYS A 215 1.13 -0.59 1.97
C CYS A 215 0.21 -1.81 1.85
N GLY A 216 -0.96 -1.65 1.23
CA GLY A 216 -1.96 -2.71 1.07
C GLY A 216 -2.63 -3.18 2.37
N LYS A 217 -2.42 -2.47 3.48
CA LYS A 217 -2.97 -2.80 4.81
C LYS A 217 -3.43 -1.55 5.57
N GLU A 218 -4.30 -1.78 6.54
CA GLU A 218 -4.62 -0.77 7.54
C GLU A 218 -3.41 -0.58 8.45
N MET A 219 -3.02 0.67 8.64
CA MET A 219 -1.85 1.06 9.41
C MET A 219 -2.29 1.90 10.60
N ARG A 220 -1.57 1.76 11.72
CA ARG A 220 -1.56 2.78 12.76
C ARG A 220 -0.82 4.00 12.23
N VAL A 221 -1.44 5.17 12.30
CA VAL A 221 -0.93 6.41 11.72
C VAL A 221 -1.00 7.55 12.73
N ARG A 222 -0.12 8.55 12.56
CA ARG A 222 -0.22 9.83 13.26
C ARG A 222 -1.24 10.69 12.51
N ALA A 223 -2.37 10.95 13.13
CA ALA A 223 -3.45 11.69 12.50
C ALA A 223 -3.15 13.19 12.47
N ILE A 224 -3.55 13.85 11.38
CA ILE A 224 -3.57 15.31 11.26
C ILE A 224 -5.00 15.77 11.48
N LYS A 225 -5.20 16.54 12.54
CA LYS A 225 -6.48 17.16 12.88
C LYS A 225 -6.55 18.58 12.34
N PHE A 226 -7.66 18.91 11.70
CA PHE A 226 -7.98 20.27 11.26
C PHE A 226 -9.10 20.83 12.12
N THR A 227 -8.90 22.03 12.65
CA THR A 227 -9.89 22.79 13.42
C THR A 227 -10.28 24.03 12.62
N ALA A 228 -11.57 24.14 12.28
CA ALA A 228 -12.08 25.25 11.48
C ALA A 228 -12.18 26.54 12.31
N THR A 229 -11.58 27.63 11.84
CA THR A 229 -11.53 28.91 12.59
C THR A 229 -12.19 30.08 11.85
N ALA A 230 -12.24 30.05 10.52
CA ALA A 230 -12.86 31.10 9.71
C ALA A 230 -13.61 30.51 8.52
N SER A 231 -14.71 31.15 8.12
CA SER A 231 -15.48 30.72 6.96
C SER A 231 -14.73 30.98 5.66
N GLY A 232 -14.83 30.06 4.70
CA GLY A 232 -14.24 30.19 3.38
C GLY A 232 -14.03 28.86 2.70
N VAL A 233 -13.46 28.89 1.51
CA VAL A 233 -13.05 27.70 0.76
C VAL A 233 -11.56 27.81 0.49
N GLU A 234 -10.82 26.76 0.81
CA GLU A 234 -9.37 26.70 0.63
C GLU A 234 -8.96 25.38 -0.02
N GLU A 235 -7.98 25.45 -0.92
CA GLU A 235 -7.37 24.27 -1.54
C GLU A 235 -5.93 24.17 -1.08
N VAL A 236 -5.60 23.09 -0.36
CA VAL A 236 -4.31 22.90 0.31
C VAL A 236 -3.71 21.53 0.00
N ARG A 237 -2.41 21.39 0.24
CA ARG A 237 -1.70 20.12 0.21
C ARG A 237 -1.21 19.75 1.59
N VAL A 238 -1.73 18.67 2.15
CA VAL A 238 -1.32 18.13 3.44
C VAL A 238 -0.53 16.86 3.17
N LEU A 239 0.77 16.86 3.50
CA LEU A 239 1.71 15.77 3.17
C LEU A 239 1.72 15.40 1.67
N GLY A 240 1.54 16.40 0.80
CA GLY A 240 1.49 16.20 -0.65
C GLY A 240 0.11 15.83 -1.21
N ASP A 241 -0.81 15.36 -0.37
CA ASP A 241 -2.19 15.03 -0.75
C ASP A 241 -3.07 16.28 -0.80
N TYR A 242 -3.93 16.33 -1.80
CA TYR A 242 -4.79 17.47 -2.06
C TYR A 242 -6.09 17.41 -1.26
N PHE A 243 -6.48 18.55 -0.69
CA PHE A 243 -7.73 18.76 0.01
C PHE A 243 -8.38 20.07 -0.43
N LYS A 244 -9.69 20.02 -0.67
CA LYS A 244 -10.56 21.19 -0.73
C LYS A 244 -11.35 21.26 0.58
N ILE A 245 -11.05 22.28 1.38
CA ILE A 245 -11.69 22.51 2.68
C ILE A 245 -12.70 23.64 2.51
N GLU A 246 -13.94 23.37 2.89
CA GLU A 246 -15.03 24.34 2.90
C GLU A 246 -15.51 24.50 4.34
N VAL A 247 -15.33 25.70 4.86
CA VAL A 247 -15.78 26.09 6.19
C VAL A 247 -16.95 27.06 6.05
N VAL A 248 -18.09 26.69 6.60
CA VAL A 248 -19.26 27.56 6.67
C VAL A 248 -19.39 28.15 8.08
N PRO A 249 -20.00 29.33 8.23
CA PRO A 249 -20.37 29.82 9.55
C PRO A 249 -21.17 28.76 10.30
N ALA A 250 -20.93 28.61 11.61
CA ALA A 250 -21.85 27.85 12.43
C ALA A 250 -23.21 28.56 12.33
N SER A 251 -24.15 27.99 11.58
CA SER A 251 -25.51 28.48 11.61
C SER A 251 -25.94 28.41 13.07
N LYS A 252 -26.40 29.52 13.63
CA LYS A 252 -27.16 29.44 14.87
C LYS A 252 -28.32 28.51 14.56
N ALA A 253 -28.25 27.26 15.01
CA ALA A 253 -29.41 26.42 15.18
C ALA A 253 -30.29 27.14 16.20
N ALA A 254 -31.08 28.07 15.69
CA ALA A 254 -32.14 28.76 16.40
C ALA A 254 -33.42 28.45 15.64
N ARG A 255 -33.95 27.25 15.90
CA ARG A 255 -35.32 27.03 16.36
C ARG A 255 -35.54 25.55 16.67
#